data_AF-A0A8H5NSQ4-F1
#
_entry.id   AF-A0A8H5NSQ4-F1
#
_cell.length_a   1.000
_cell.length_b   1.000
_cell.length_c   1.000
_cell.angle_alpha   90.00
_cell.angle_beta   90.00
_cell.angle_gamma   90.00
#
_symmetry.space_group_name_H-M   'P 1'
#
loop_
_entity.id
_entity.type
_entity.pdbx_description
1 polymer ?
#
loop_
_entity_poly.entity_id
_entity_poly.type
_entity_poly.pdbx_seq_one_letter_code
_entity_poly.pdbx_strand_id
1 'polypeptide(L)'
;MAQIKQLTMDDMNIVRTAAIISEYPHILLRAEEKPLEHQSFSPAVIKTLVDAGYPISVERSSTDPKFKRIFEDSEYEAAGARLVDTGV
;
A
#
# COMPACT_ATOMS: atom_id res chain seq x y z
N MET A 1 17.42 -35.96 -21.19
CA MET A 1 16.18 -35.21 -21.52
C MET A 1 15.45 -34.97 -20.21
N ALA A 2 15.56 -33.79 -19.61
CA ALA A 2 14.80 -33.46 -18.39
C ALA A 2 13.37 -33.06 -18.79
N GLN A 3 12.36 -33.74 -18.27
CA GLN A 3 10.96 -33.34 -18.47
C GLN A 3 10.68 -32.11 -17.61
N ILE A 4 10.29 -31.02 -18.27
CA ILE A 4 9.74 -29.84 -17.60
C ILE A 4 8.34 -30.23 -17.11
N LYS A 5 8.15 -30.31 -15.78
CA LYS A 5 6.85 -30.61 -15.18
C LYS A 5 5.96 -29.38 -15.36
N GLN A 6 4.89 -29.51 -16.14
CA GLN A 6 3.88 -28.46 -16.30
C GLN A 6 3.20 -28.25 -14.94
N LEU A 7 3.30 -27.05 -14.37
CA LEU A 7 2.64 -26.68 -13.12
C LEU A 7 1.13 -26.63 -13.32
N THR A 8 0.38 -27.12 -12.34
CA THR A 8 -1.09 -27.12 -12.37
C THR A 8 -1.65 -25.74 -11.99
N MET A 9 -2.92 -25.48 -12.30
CA MET A 9 -3.59 -24.25 -11.91
C MET A 9 -3.60 -24.06 -10.38
N ASP A 10 -3.66 -25.16 -9.63
CA ASP A 10 -3.62 -25.17 -8.17
C ASP A 10 -2.23 -24.82 -7.65
N ASP A 11 -1.17 -25.33 -8.29
CA ASP A 11 0.21 -24.92 -8.00
C ASP A 11 0.41 -23.42 -8.24
N MET A 12 -0.15 -22.89 -9.34
CA MET A 12 -0.09 -21.46 -9.64
C MET A 12 -0.90 -20.63 -8.63
N ASN A 13 -2.04 -21.11 -8.14
CA ASN A 13 -2.83 -20.41 -7.14
C ASN A 13 -2.20 -20.45 -5.74
N ILE A 14 -1.52 -21.53 -5.37
CA ILE A 14 -0.73 -21.61 -4.14
C ILE A 14 0.46 -20.64 -4.20
N VAL A 15 1.21 -20.62 -5.31
CA VAL A 15 2.30 -19.66 -5.52
C VAL A 15 1.77 -18.22 -5.49
N ARG A 16 0.61 -17.96 -6.10
CA ARG A 16 -0.05 -16.65 -6.03
C ARG A 16 -0.46 -16.29 -4.61
N THR A 17 -1.06 -17.20 -3.86
CA THR A 17 -1.54 -16.96 -2.48
C THR A 17 -0.39 -16.74 -1.51
N ALA A 18 0.68 -17.53 -1.61
CA ALA A 18 1.90 -17.33 -0.83
C ALA A 18 2.60 -16.00 -1.20
N ALA A 19 2.52 -15.57 -2.46
CA ALA A 19 2.98 -14.25 -2.88
C ALA A 19 2.07 -13.09 -2.42
N ILE A 20 0.86 -13.36 -1.93
CA ILE A 20 -0.08 -12.32 -1.44
C ILE A 20 0.18 -11.99 0.05
N ILE A 21 0.79 -12.90 0.81
CA ILE A 21 1.16 -12.63 2.21
C ILE A 21 2.62 -12.17 2.22
N SER A 22 2.81 -10.85 2.18
CA SER A 22 4.14 -10.25 2.36
C SER A 22 4.78 -10.74 3.67
N GLU A 23 6.07 -11.07 3.61
CA GLU A 23 6.88 -11.39 4.79
C GLU A 23 7.13 -10.16 5.69
N TYR A 24 6.92 -8.95 5.15
CA TYR A 24 6.99 -7.69 5.88
C TYR A 24 5.65 -7.33 6.57
N PRO A 25 5.71 -6.67 7.73
CA PRO A 25 4.51 -6.20 8.41
C PRO A 25 3.75 -5.18 7.56
N HIS A 26 2.43 -5.21 7.68
CA HIS A 26 1.57 -4.19 7.07
C HIS A 26 1.75 -2.84 7.75
N ILE A 27 1.82 -1.80 6.94
CA ILE A 27 1.91 -0.41 7.38
C ILE A 27 0.67 0.33 6.91
N LEU A 28 -0.01 0.99 7.85
CA LEU A 28 -1.13 1.88 7.60
C LEU A 28 -0.69 3.33 7.86
N LEU A 29 -0.70 4.15 6.81
CA LEU A 29 -0.60 5.60 6.96
C LEU A 29 -1.99 6.17 7.26
N ARG A 30 -2.21 6.58 8.50
CA ARG A 30 -3.49 7.14 8.94
C ARG A 30 -3.68 8.58 8.46
N ALA A 31 -4.93 9.00 8.34
CA ALA A 31 -5.30 10.37 8.05
C ALA A 31 -5.03 11.28 9.26
N GLU A 32 -4.72 12.55 9.00
CA GLU A 32 -4.46 13.53 10.05
C GLU A 32 -5.76 13.93 10.75
N GLU A 33 -5.75 13.91 12.09
CA GLU A 33 -6.90 14.29 12.93
C GLU A 33 -6.65 15.63 13.66
N LYS A 34 -5.41 16.11 13.68
CA LYS A 34 -5.03 17.37 14.35
C LYS A 34 -5.23 18.55 13.39
N PRO A 35 -5.97 19.61 13.78
CA PRO A 35 -6.16 20.76 12.91
C PRO A 35 -4.83 21.40 12.52
N LEU A 36 -4.69 21.69 11.22
CA LEU A 36 -3.53 22.31 10.57
C LEU A 36 -2.24 21.48 10.62
N GLU A 37 -2.34 20.19 10.95
CA GLU A 37 -1.26 19.23 10.74
C GLU A 37 -1.38 18.68 9.31
N HIS A 38 -0.58 19.23 8.39
CA HIS A 38 -0.59 18.83 6.98
C HIS A 38 0.56 17.86 6.62
N GLN A 39 1.46 17.61 7.57
CA GLN A 39 2.64 16.78 7.37
C GLN A 39 2.24 15.32 7.11
N SER A 40 2.97 14.64 6.24
CA SER A 40 2.76 13.22 5.97
C SER A 40 4.02 12.62 5.33
N PHE A 41 4.11 11.29 5.28
CA PHE A 41 5.16 10.62 4.52
C PHE A 41 5.06 10.98 3.04
N SER A 42 6.18 11.29 2.40
CA SER A 42 6.12 11.61 0.97
C SER A 42 5.81 10.37 0.13
N PRO A 43 5.12 10.54 -1.02
CA PRO A 43 4.90 9.46 -1.98
C PRO A 43 6.18 8.73 -2.42
N ALA A 44 7.32 9.41 -2.44
CA ALA A 44 8.62 8.81 -2.75
C ALA A 44 9.08 7.80 -1.69
N VAL A 45 8.85 8.09 -0.40
CA VAL A 45 9.14 7.14 0.69
C VAL A 45 8.19 5.95 0.61
N ILE A 46 6.90 6.20 0.35
CA ILE A 46 5.90 5.14 0.16
C ILE A 46 6.29 4.21 -0.99
N LYS A 47 6.69 4.77 -2.13
CA LYS A 47 7.17 3.98 -3.27
C LYS A 47 8.37 3.11 -2.89
N THR A 48 9.32 3.66 -2.12
CA THR A 48 10.51 2.92 -1.66
C THR A 48 10.12 1.71 -0.81
N LEU A 49 9.12 1.84 0.06
CA LEU A 49 8.60 0.73 0.88
C LEU A 49 7.85 -0.31 0.05
N VAL A 50 7.00 0.14 -0.88
CA VAL A 50 6.27 -0.75 -1.79
C VAL A 50 7.25 -1.53 -2.67
N ASP A 51 8.25 -0.87 -3.25
CA ASP A 51 9.30 -1.51 -4.06
C ASP A 51 10.13 -2.52 -3.25
N ALA A 52 10.29 -2.28 -1.94
CA ALA A 52 10.94 -3.22 -1.01
C ALA A 52 10.04 -4.40 -0.59
N GLY A 53 8.77 -4.40 -0.99
CA GLY A 53 7.81 -5.48 -0.72
C GLY A 53 6.92 -5.27 0.50
N TYR A 54 6.94 -4.10 1.15
CA TYR A 54 6.00 -3.81 2.25
C TYR A 54 4.58 -3.65 1.71
N PRO A 55 3.55 -4.23 2.36
CA PRO A 55 2.17 -3.98 2.02
C PRO A 55 1.75 -2.67 2.68
N ILE A 56 1.46 -1.65 1.86
CA ILE A 56 1.12 -0.31 2.34
C ILE A 56 -0.36 -0.02 2.07
N SER A 57 -1.08 0.39 3.11
CA SER A 57 -2.37 1.06 2.99
C SER A 57 -2.24 2.53 3.42
N VAL A 58 -3.00 3.40 2.76
CA VAL A 58 -3.08 4.83 3.10
C VAL A 58 -4.55 5.18 3.25
N GLU A 59 -4.94 5.71 4.41
CA GLU A 59 -6.30 6.22 4.59
C GLU A 59 -6.53 7.42 3.69
N ARG A 60 -7.72 7.56 3.11
CA ARG A 60 -8.08 8.73 2.30
C ARG A 60 -7.94 10.01 3.11
N SER A 61 -7.41 11.05 2.49
CA SER A 61 -7.29 12.35 3.17
C SER A 61 -8.66 13.02 3.32
N SER A 62 -8.81 13.83 4.37
CA SER A 62 -9.99 14.67 4.53
C SER A 62 -10.11 15.69 3.39
N THR A 63 -11.34 15.98 2.98
CA THR A 63 -11.64 17.09 2.07
C THR A 63 -11.73 18.44 2.79
N ASP A 64 -11.77 18.46 4.13
CA ASP A 64 -11.69 19.71 4.91
C ASP A 64 -10.23 20.21 4.92
N PRO A 65 -9.95 21.43 4.44
CA PRO A 65 -8.61 22.00 4.44
C PRO A 65 -7.92 22.03 5.80
N LYS A 66 -8.66 21.97 6.92
CA LYS A 66 -8.08 21.91 8.27
C LYS A 66 -7.37 20.59 8.57
N PHE A 67 -7.77 19.50 7.91
CA PHE A 67 -7.27 18.15 8.16
C PHE A 67 -6.70 17.49 6.90
N LYS A 68 -6.75 18.20 5.76
CA LYS A 68 -6.19 17.73 4.50
C LYS A 68 -4.67 17.65 4.61
N ARG A 69 -4.08 16.53 4.21
CA ARG A 69 -2.61 16.39 4.16
C ARG A 69 -2.03 17.08 2.92
N ILE A 70 -0.72 17.30 2.91
CA ILE A 70 -0.03 18.02 1.83
C ILE A 70 -0.01 17.28 0.48
N PHE A 71 -0.08 15.94 0.48
CA PHE A 71 -0.05 15.10 -0.72
C PHE A 71 -1.42 14.51 -1.03
N GLU A 72 -1.82 14.51 -2.30
CA GLU A 72 -3.11 14.01 -2.75
C GLU A 72 -3.17 12.47 -2.70
N ASP A 73 -4.38 11.92 -2.55
CA ASP A 73 -4.69 10.48 -2.63
C ASP A 73 -4.06 9.81 -3.87
N SER A 74 -4.15 10.46 -5.03
CA SER A 74 -3.65 9.93 -6.31
C SER A 74 -2.13 9.77 -6.35
N GLU A 75 -1.37 10.55 -5.57
CA GLU A 75 0.08 10.41 -5.50
C GLU A 75 0.49 9.13 -4.77
N TYR A 76 -0.29 8.71 -3.76
CA TYR A 76 -0.07 7.45 -3.04
C TYR A 76 -0.50 6.24 -3.87
N GLU A 77 -1.60 6.33 -4.62
CA GLU A 77 -1.99 5.28 -5.57
C GLU A 77 -0.91 5.10 -6.65
N ALA A 78 -0.39 6.21 -7.20
CA ALA A 78 0.70 6.17 -8.17
C ALA A 78 2.00 5.59 -7.59
N ALA A 79 2.24 5.75 -6.28
CA ALA A 79 3.34 5.12 -5.56
C ALA A 79 3.12 3.62 -5.28
N GLY A 80 1.94 3.07 -5.60
CA GLY A 80 1.60 1.66 -5.44
C GLY A 80 0.95 1.30 -4.11
N ALA A 81 0.60 2.28 -3.28
CA ALA A 81 -0.15 2.03 -2.05
C ALA A 81 -1.63 1.80 -2.33
N ARG A 82 -2.30 1.03 -1.44
CA ARG A 82 -3.75 0.85 -1.49
C ARG A 82 -4.45 1.96 -0.70
N LEU A 83 -5.37 2.69 -1.31
CA LEU A 83 -6.25 3.59 -0.57
C LEU A 83 -7.35 2.82 0.17
N VAL A 84 -7.62 3.27 1.39
CA VAL A 84 -8.66 2.72 2.28
C VAL A 84 -9.44 3.85 2.94
N ASP A 85 -10.65 3.56 3.39
CA ASP A 85 -11.43 4.53 4.17
C ASP A 85 -10.75 4.82 5.51
N THR A 86 -11.02 5.99 6.09
CA THR A 86 -10.49 6.37 7.40
C THR A 86 -11.12 5.53 8.52
N GLY A 87 -10.32 5.11 9.51
CA GLY A 87 -10.81 4.38 10.68
C GLY A 87 -10.93 2.86 10.48
N VAL A 88 -10.21 2.31 9.51
CA VAL A 88 -10.09 0.86 9.26
C VAL A 88 -9.24 0.13 10.30
#